data_AF-A0A645FFM7-F1
#
_entry.id   AF-A0A645FFM7-F1
#
_cell.length_a   1.000
_cell.length_b   1.000
_cell.length_c   1.000
_cell.angle_alpha   90.00
_cell.angle_beta   90.00
_cell.angle_gamma   90.00
#
_symmetry.space_group_name_H-M   'P 1'
#
loop_
_entity.id
_entity.type
_entity.pdbx_description
1 polymer ?
#
loop_
_entity_poly.entity_id
_entity_poly.type
_entity_poly.pdbx_seq_one_letter_code
_entity_poly.pdbx_strand_id
1 'polypeptide(L)'
;MLVHDAARPFVPATVVAAVLAALRDGATAVIPAVPVIDTIRVADPVPGEATVVDRSRLRAVQTPQGFDLATLVRAHHHVRSVGLAVTDDAMACEAIGERVVLVDGSRDSLKVTEPFDLLVAEAVWRGRRPAADPPAAHPSTDGTSTDDTSAIHPSDGGASTDGTQMMGRTSR
;
A
#
# COMPACT_ATOMS: atom_id res chain seq x y z
N MET A 1 -15.55 0.24 -16.85
CA MET A 1 -15.58 0.81 -15.49
C MET A 1 -14.68 -0.03 -14.59
N LEU A 2 -13.96 0.58 -13.66
CA LEU A 2 -13.21 -0.14 -12.62
C LEU A 2 -13.80 0.19 -11.25
N VAL A 3 -14.14 -0.81 -10.46
CA VAL A 3 -14.59 -0.66 -9.07
C VAL A 3 -13.49 -1.15 -8.15
N HIS A 4 -13.10 -0.32 -7.19
CA HIS A 4 -11.96 -0.60 -6.33
C HIS A 4 -12.27 -0.31 -4.86
N ASP A 5 -11.83 -1.21 -3.99
CA ASP A 5 -11.92 -1.03 -2.55
C ASP A 5 -10.86 -0.01 -2.13
N ALA A 6 -11.29 1.12 -1.57
CA ALA A 6 -10.36 2.11 -1.00
C ALA A 6 -9.46 1.53 0.10
N ALA A 7 -9.89 0.43 0.74
CA ALA A 7 -9.12 -0.31 1.73
C ALA A 7 -7.93 -1.11 1.18
N ARG A 8 -7.67 -1.10 -0.14
CA ARG A 8 -6.53 -1.78 -0.79
C ARG A 8 -5.52 -0.76 -1.34
N PRO A 9 -4.75 -0.06 -0.49
CA PRO A 9 -3.96 1.09 -0.91
C PRO A 9 -2.74 0.76 -1.79
N PHE A 10 -2.32 -0.50 -1.86
CA PHE A 10 -1.04 -0.88 -2.50
C PHE A 10 -1.19 -1.75 -3.75
N VAL A 11 -2.36 -1.77 -4.39
CA VAL A 11 -2.55 -2.52 -5.63
C VAL A 11 -1.50 -2.08 -6.67
N PRO A 12 -0.69 -3.01 -7.21
CA PRO A 12 0.27 -2.67 -8.25
C PRO A 12 -0.40 -2.22 -9.54
N ALA A 13 0.21 -1.26 -10.24
CA ALA A 13 -0.27 -0.80 -11.54
C ALA A 13 -0.37 -1.93 -12.58
N THR A 14 0.47 -2.97 -12.46
CA THR A 14 0.43 -4.16 -13.32
C THR A 14 -0.88 -4.94 -13.20
N VAL A 15 -1.47 -5.02 -11.99
CA VAL A 15 -2.77 -5.66 -11.77
C VAL A 15 -3.87 -4.85 -12.47
N VAL A 16 -3.84 -3.52 -12.31
CA VAL A 16 -4.80 -2.63 -12.99
C VAL A 16 -4.69 -2.77 -14.52
N ALA A 17 -3.47 -2.79 -15.03
CA ALA A 17 -3.20 -2.96 -16.46
C ALA A 17 -3.71 -4.31 -17.00
N ALA A 18 -3.54 -5.39 -16.25
CA ALA A 18 -4.03 -6.72 -16.62
C ALA A 18 -5.57 -6.75 -16.72
N VAL A 19 -6.26 -6.15 -15.75
CA VAL A 19 -7.74 -6.03 -15.78
C VAL A 19 -8.19 -5.22 -17.00
N LEU A 20 -7.54 -4.09 -17.27
CA LEU A 20 -7.86 -3.26 -18.43
C LEU A 20 -7.55 -3.95 -19.77
N ALA A 21 -6.48 -4.73 -19.85
CA ALA A 21 -6.14 -5.49 -21.04
C ALA A 21 -7.22 -6.54 -21.35
N ALA A 22 -7.63 -7.33 -20.36
CA ALA A 22 -8.69 -8.34 -20.55
C ALA A 22 -10.03 -7.73 -20.99
N LEU A 23 -10.39 -6.55 -20.46
CA LEU A 23 -11.58 -5.82 -20.93
C LEU A 23 -11.45 -5.37 -22.39
N ARG A 24 -10.28 -4.88 -22.80
CA ARG A 24 -10.01 -4.48 -24.19
C ARG A 24 -10.03 -5.67 -25.15
N ASP A 25 -9.67 -6.85 -24.67
CA ASP A 25 -9.71 -8.10 -25.41
C ASP A 25 -11.13 -8.71 -25.48
N GLY A 26 -12.14 -8.01 -24.95
CA GLY A 26 -13.55 -8.34 -25.12
C GLY A 26 -14.22 -9.00 -23.91
N ALA A 27 -13.54 -9.13 -22.76
CA ALA A 27 -14.20 -9.55 -21.54
C ALA A 27 -15.21 -8.48 -21.07
N THR A 28 -16.37 -8.91 -20.58
CA THR A 28 -17.41 -8.01 -20.04
C THR A 28 -17.30 -7.83 -18.52
N ALA A 29 -16.69 -8.79 -17.83
CA ALA A 29 -16.41 -8.76 -16.40
C ALA A 29 -15.06 -9.42 -16.10
N VAL A 30 -14.21 -8.76 -15.33
CA VAL A 30 -12.83 -9.18 -15.04
C VAL A 30 -12.50 -8.93 -13.58
N ILE A 31 -11.91 -9.91 -12.92
CA ILE A 31 -11.43 -9.78 -11.54
C ILE A 31 -9.97 -10.25 -11.39
N PRO A 32 -9.13 -9.52 -10.66
CA PRO A 32 -7.83 -10.03 -10.24
C PRO A 32 -8.01 -10.99 -9.07
N ALA A 33 -7.28 -12.10 -9.08
CA ALA A 33 -7.32 -13.05 -7.98
C ALA A 33 -5.97 -13.73 -7.74
N VAL A 34 -5.73 -14.17 -6.50
CA VAL A 34 -4.49 -14.88 -6.12
C VAL A 34 -4.81 -16.28 -5.58
N PRO A 35 -3.91 -17.26 -5.71
CA PRO A 35 -4.09 -18.58 -5.09
C PRO A 35 -4.26 -18.48 -3.57
N VAL A 36 -5.17 -19.29 -3.03
CA VAL A 36 -5.30 -19.45 -1.57
C VAL A 36 -4.13 -20.29 -1.04
N ILE A 37 -3.39 -19.74 -0.08
CA ILE A 37 -2.16 -20.36 0.44
C ILE A 37 -2.38 -21.17 1.72
N ASP A 38 -3.37 -20.77 2.51
CA ASP A 38 -3.73 -21.44 3.75
C ASP A 38 -4.61 -22.66 3.47
N THR A 39 -4.52 -23.66 4.34
CA THR A 39 -5.45 -24.78 4.33
C THR A 39 -6.84 -24.27 4.71
N ILE A 40 -7.81 -24.42 3.79
CA ILE A 40 -9.19 -24.00 4.02
C ILE A 40 -9.99 -25.19 4.52
N ARG A 41 -10.84 -24.93 5.53
CA ARG A 41 -11.85 -25.88 6.00
C ARG A 41 -13.22 -25.23 5.97
N VAL A 42 -14.25 -26.01 5.66
CA VAL A 42 -15.64 -25.64 5.92
C VAL A 42 -15.96 -26.07 7.34
N ALA A 43 -16.31 -25.12 8.20
CA ALA A 43 -16.76 -25.42 9.55
C ALA A 43 -18.20 -25.93 9.53
N ASP A 44 -18.47 -26.98 10.28
CA ASP A 44 -19.83 -27.50 10.44
C ASP A 44 -20.64 -26.64 11.44
N PRO A 45 -21.98 -26.72 11.41
CA PRO A 45 -22.82 -26.00 12.38
C PRO A 45 -22.56 -26.43 13.83
N VAL A 46 -22.04 -27.64 14.04
CA VAL A 46 -21.63 -28.15 15.34
C VAL A 46 -20.17 -27.74 15.60
N PRO A 47 -19.87 -27.07 16.73
CA PRO A 47 -18.52 -26.64 17.04
C PRO A 47 -17.53 -27.82 17.10
N GLY A 48 -16.38 -27.66 16.45
CA GLY A 48 -15.25 -28.60 16.54
C GLY A 48 -15.08 -29.54 15.34
N GLU A 49 -16.07 -29.62 14.45
CA GLU A 49 -15.99 -30.39 13.20
C GLU A 49 -15.79 -29.46 12.00
N ALA A 50 -14.93 -29.88 11.07
CA ALA A 50 -14.68 -29.13 9.85
C ALA A 50 -14.04 -30.00 8.76
N THR A 51 -14.49 -29.83 7.51
CA THR A 51 -14.00 -30.61 6.36
C THR A 51 -12.98 -29.81 5.54
N VAL A 52 -11.86 -30.43 5.17
CA VAL A 52 -10.82 -29.78 4.35
C VAL A 52 -11.31 -29.57 2.91
N VAL A 53 -11.08 -28.39 2.37
CA VAL A 53 -11.35 -28.05 0.96
C VAL A 53 -10.06 -28.17 0.15
N ASP A 54 -10.14 -28.77 -1.05
CA ASP A 54 -9.03 -28.70 -2.00
C ASP A 54 -8.84 -27.26 -2.48
N ARG A 55 -7.78 -26.63 -1.97
CA ARG A 55 -7.44 -25.23 -2.28
C ARG A 55 -6.77 -25.03 -3.64
N SER A 56 -6.41 -26.08 -4.37
CA SER A 56 -5.66 -25.98 -5.65
C SER A 56 -6.40 -25.11 -6.69
N ARG A 57 -7.73 -25.18 -6.67
CA ARG A 57 -8.62 -24.42 -7.56
C ARG A 57 -9.19 -23.15 -6.92
N LEU A 58 -8.93 -22.91 -5.63
CA LEU A 58 -9.45 -21.74 -4.92
C LEU A 58 -8.62 -20.49 -5.22
N ARG A 59 -9.31 -19.37 -5.35
CA ARG A 59 -8.72 -18.06 -5.58
C ARG A 59 -9.33 -17.04 -4.64
N ALA A 60 -8.48 -16.24 -3.99
CA ALA A 60 -8.90 -15.08 -3.23
C ALA A 60 -9.06 -13.90 -4.19
N VAL A 61 -10.29 -13.45 -4.37
CA VAL A 61 -10.65 -12.34 -5.25
C VAL A 61 -10.17 -11.01 -4.66
N GLN A 62 -9.68 -10.14 -5.55
CA GLN A 62 -9.18 -8.81 -5.22
C GLN A 62 -9.92 -7.77 -6.05
N THR A 63 -9.63 -6.49 -5.77
CA THR A 63 -10.07 -5.37 -6.60
C THR A 63 -8.82 -4.61 -7.08
N PRO A 64 -8.86 -3.88 -8.20
CA PRO A 64 -10.04 -3.42 -8.93
C PRO A 64 -10.75 -4.53 -9.71
N GLN A 65 -12.07 -4.57 -9.64
CA GLN A 65 -12.90 -5.36 -10.54
C GLN A 65 -13.26 -4.51 -11.76
N GLY A 66 -13.14 -5.07 -12.95
CA GLY A 66 -13.36 -4.38 -14.22
C GLY A 66 -14.60 -4.89 -14.93
N PHE A 67 -15.39 -3.96 -15.48
CA PHE A 67 -16.65 -4.30 -16.14
C PHE A 67 -16.92 -3.44 -17.36
N ASP A 68 -17.60 -4.01 -18.35
CA ASP A 68 -18.43 -3.21 -19.26
C ASP A 68 -19.53 -2.50 -18.44
N LEU A 69 -19.74 -1.22 -18.72
CA LEU A 69 -20.65 -0.39 -17.92
C LEU A 69 -22.12 -0.83 -18.11
N ALA A 70 -22.52 -1.14 -19.34
CA ALA A 70 -23.91 -1.54 -19.62
C ALA A 70 -24.22 -2.90 -18.97
N THR A 71 -23.27 -3.84 -19.01
CA THR A 71 -23.36 -5.11 -18.30
C THR A 71 -23.51 -4.91 -16.79
N LEU A 72 -22.66 -4.10 -16.16
CA LEU A 72 -22.73 -3.91 -14.71
C LEU A 72 -24.04 -3.22 -14.26
N VAL A 73 -24.53 -2.25 -15.04
CA VAL A 73 -25.82 -1.61 -14.75
C VAL A 73 -26.97 -2.62 -14.83
N ARG A 74 -27.00 -3.46 -15.87
CA ARG A 74 -28.00 -4.53 -16.01
C ARG A 74 -27.94 -5.52 -14.85
N ALA A 75 -26.74 -5.92 -14.45
CA ALA A 75 -26.49 -6.82 -13.32
C ALA A 75 -27.10 -6.27 -12.03
N HIS A 76 -26.81 -5.01 -11.68
CA HIS A 76 -27.36 -4.37 -10.49
C HIS A 76 -28.87 -4.18 -10.54
N HIS A 77 -29.44 -3.87 -11.71
CA HIS A 77 -30.90 -3.84 -11.88
C HIS A 77 -31.54 -5.20 -11.61
N HIS A 78 -30.95 -6.28 -12.14
CA HIS A 78 -31.42 -7.63 -11.90
C HIS A 78 -31.36 -7.99 -10.40
N VAL A 79 -30.20 -7.79 -9.77
CA VAL A 79 -29.98 -8.02 -8.33
C VAL A 79 -31.05 -7.33 -7.49
N ARG A 80 -31.35 -6.05 -7.76
CA ARG A 80 -32.41 -5.30 -7.07
C ARG A 80 -33.81 -5.85 -7.34
N SER A 81 -34.11 -6.26 -8.58
CA SER A 81 -35.44 -6.75 -8.96
C SER A 81 -35.82 -8.07 -8.28
N VAL A 82 -34.84 -8.93 -8.01
CA VAL A 82 -35.08 -10.25 -7.38
C VAL A 82 -34.66 -10.31 -5.91
N GLY A 83 -34.12 -9.21 -5.36
CA GLY A 83 -33.67 -9.15 -3.97
C GLY A 83 -32.46 -10.05 -3.68
N LEU A 84 -31.57 -10.25 -4.65
CA LEU A 84 -30.40 -11.11 -4.48
C LEU A 84 -29.35 -10.44 -3.56
N ALA A 85 -28.84 -11.16 -2.58
CA ALA A 85 -27.68 -10.71 -1.81
C ALA A 85 -26.40 -11.07 -2.58
N VAL A 86 -25.58 -10.07 -2.89
CA VAL A 86 -24.29 -10.23 -3.56
C VAL A 86 -23.17 -9.64 -2.69
N THR A 87 -22.01 -10.27 -2.69
CA THR A 87 -20.85 -9.81 -1.89
C THR A 87 -19.92 -8.87 -2.66
N ASP A 88 -19.98 -8.90 -3.99
CA ASP A 88 -19.22 -8.03 -4.88
C ASP A 88 -19.94 -7.82 -6.23
N ASP A 89 -19.38 -6.97 -7.09
CA ASP A 89 -19.95 -6.63 -8.41
C ASP A 89 -19.81 -7.77 -9.43
N ALA A 90 -18.81 -8.63 -9.26
CA ALA A 90 -18.60 -9.80 -10.11
C ALA A 90 -19.73 -10.82 -9.93
N MET A 91 -20.12 -11.11 -8.70
CA MET A 91 -21.26 -11.97 -8.38
C MET A 91 -22.57 -11.42 -8.96
N ALA A 92 -22.74 -10.08 -8.98
CA ALA A 92 -23.89 -9.46 -9.66
C ALA A 92 -23.89 -9.75 -11.17
N CYS A 93 -22.73 -9.71 -11.82
CA CYS A 93 -22.60 -10.05 -13.25
C CYS A 93 -22.89 -11.54 -13.49
N GLU A 94 -22.36 -12.43 -12.64
CA GLU A 94 -22.64 -13.88 -12.73
C GLU A 94 -24.13 -14.19 -12.62
N ALA A 95 -24.87 -13.44 -11.80
CA ALA A 95 -26.31 -13.62 -11.61
C ALA A 95 -27.13 -13.37 -12.90
N ILE A 96 -26.61 -12.59 -13.85
CA ILE A 96 -27.24 -12.39 -15.17
C ILE A 96 -26.63 -13.28 -16.27
N GLY A 97 -25.83 -14.28 -15.88
CA GLY A 97 -25.22 -15.25 -16.79
C GLY A 97 -23.94 -14.76 -17.47
N GLU A 98 -23.38 -13.63 -17.04
CA GLU A 98 -22.13 -13.12 -17.61
C GLU A 98 -20.93 -13.91 -17.08
N ARG A 99 -19.99 -14.20 -17.97
CA ARG A 99 -18.75 -14.87 -17.58
C ARG A 99 -17.78 -13.87 -16.96
N VAL A 100 -17.34 -14.16 -15.74
CA VAL A 100 -16.25 -13.42 -15.10
C VAL A 100 -14.91 -14.04 -15.47
N VAL A 101 -14.01 -13.22 -16.03
CA VAL A 101 -12.64 -13.61 -16.38
C VAL A 101 -11.72 -13.31 -15.20
N LEU A 102 -10.86 -14.28 -14.85
CA LEU A 102 -9.85 -14.09 -13.82
C LEU A 102 -8.52 -13.68 -14.47
N VAL A 103 -7.88 -12.68 -13.90
CA VAL A 103 -6.48 -12.30 -14.19
C VAL A 103 -5.63 -12.45 -12.94
N ASP A 104 -4.31 -12.51 -13.10
CA ASP A 104 -3.39 -12.61 -11.98
C ASP A 104 -3.48 -11.35 -11.09
N GLY A 105 -3.75 -11.57 -9.81
CA GLY A 105 -3.70 -10.54 -8.77
C GLY A 105 -2.30 -10.36 -8.20
N SER A 106 -2.21 -9.65 -7.07
CA SER A 106 -0.95 -9.48 -6.34
C SER A 106 -1.17 -9.60 -4.85
N ARG A 107 -0.24 -10.24 -4.14
CA ARG A 107 -0.24 -10.27 -2.67
C ARG A 107 -0.12 -8.86 -2.05
N ASP A 108 0.46 -7.93 -2.79
CA ASP A 108 0.58 -6.53 -2.39
C ASP A 108 -0.78 -5.84 -2.27
N SER A 109 -1.81 -6.35 -2.97
CA SER A 109 -3.18 -5.84 -2.93
C SER A 109 -3.92 -6.20 -1.62
N LEU A 110 -3.22 -6.17 -0.49
CA LEU A 110 -3.76 -6.40 0.85
C LEU A 110 -4.95 -5.48 1.11
N LYS A 111 -6.02 -6.02 1.68
CA LYS A 111 -7.16 -5.25 2.17
C LYS A 111 -6.93 -4.97 3.65
N VAL A 112 -7.01 -3.70 4.04
CA VAL A 112 -6.98 -3.29 5.44
C VAL A 112 -8.37 -3.48 6.03
N THR A 113 -8.52 -4.43 6.94
CA THR A 113 -9.79 -4.80 7.57
C THR A 113 -9.74 -4.77 9.09
N GLU A 114 -8.56 -5.02 9.67
CA GLU A 114 -8.34 -5.12 11.10
C GLU A 114 -7.19 -4.20 11.56
N PRO A 115 -7.09 -3.89 12.86
CA PRO A 115 -6.01 -3.06 13.39
C PRO A 115 -4.60 -3.59 13.07
N PHE A 116 -4.42 -4.90 12.99
CA PHE A 116 -3.14 -5.50 12.60
C PHE A 116 -2.76 -5.15 11.16
N ASP A 117 -3.73 -5.10 10.25
CA ASP A 117 -3.49 -4.77 8.84
C ASP A 117 -2.96 -3.34 8.68
N LEU A 118 -3.33 -2.42 9.58
CA LEU A 118 -2.79 -1.06 9.59
C LEU A 118 -1.29 -1.04 9.89
N LEU A 119 -0.83 -1.87 10.83
CA LEU A 119 0.60 -1.98 11.16
C LEU A 119 1.39 -2.53 9.95
N VAL A 120 0.84 -3.55 9.30
CA VAL A 120 1.42 -4.11 8.07
C VAL A 120 1.45 -3.06 6.97
N ALA A 121 0.34 -2.34 6.78
CA ALA A 121 0.23 -1.30 5.76
C ALA A 121 1.23 -0.17 5.98
N GLU A 122 1.42 0.28 7.23
CA GLU A 122 2.40 1.30 7.56
C GLU A 122 3.84 0.82 7.28
N ALA A 123 4.17 -0.41 7.65
CA ALA A 123 5.48 -0.99 7.36
C ALA A 123 5.75 -1.08 5.84
N VAL A 124 4.76 -1.56 5.07
CA VAL A 124 4.84 -1.61 3.61
C VAL A 124 5.00 -0.22 3.01
N TRP A 125 4.22 0.76 3.47
CA TRP A 125 4.32 2.15 3.01
C TRP A 125 5.71 2.74 3.26
N ARG A 126 6.26 2.57 4.47
CA ARG A 126 7.61 3.04 4.83
C ARG A 126 8.68 2.38 3.96
N GLY A 127 8.57 1.08 3.70
CA GLY A 127 9.50 0.34 2.85
C GLY A 127 9.45 0.73 1.36
N ARG A 128 8.33 1.31 0.89
CA ARG A 128 8.14 1.77 -0.51
C ARG A 128 8.52 3.23 -0.72
N ARG A 129 8.64 4.02 0.34
CA ARG A 129 9.12 5.40 0.21
C ARG A 129 10.54 5.36 -0.35
N PRO A 130 10.82 6.09 -1.44
CA PRO A 130 12.20 6.43 -1.75
C PRO A 130 12.83 7.02 -0.49
N ALA A 131 14.11 6.71 -0.22
CA ALA A 131 14.85 7.44 0.79
C ALA A 131 14.62 8.93 0.52
N ALA A 132 14.18 9.69 1.54
CA ALA A 132 14.03 11.11 1.37
C ALA A 132 15.37 11.66 0.89
N ASP A 133 15.36 12.49 -0.16
CA ASP A 133 16.55 13.27 -0.49
C ASP A 133 16.99 13.98 0.80
N PRO A 134 18.29 13.94 1.15
CA PRO A 134 18.76 14.66 2.31
C PRO A 134 18.29 16.12 2.18
N PRO A 135 17.81 16.74 3.27
CA PRO A 135 17.35 18.12 3.21
C PRO A 135 18.45 18.95 2.56
N ALA A 136 18.10 19.68 1.49
CA ALA A 136 19.03 20.55 0.81
C ALA A 136 19.69 21.44 1.86
N ALA A 137 21.02 21.38 1.95
CA ALA A 137 21.78 22.19 2.89
C ALA A 137 21.35 23.64 2.70
N HIS A 138 20.67 24.20 3.70
CA HIS A 138 20.37 25.62 3.71
C HIS A 138 21.71 26.36 3.58
N PRO A 139 21.86 27.30 2.63
CA PRO A 139 23.05 28.12 2.59
C PRO A 139 23.14 28.84 3.93
N SER A 140 24.23 28.57 4.66
CA SER A 140 24.61 29.31 5.85
C SER A 140 24.69 30.79 5.46
N THR A 141 23.69 31.57 5.87
CA THR A 141 23.81 33.03 5.89
C THR A 141 24.72 33.37 7.07
N ASP A 142 26.02 33.22 6.87
CA ASP A 142 26.99 33.91 7.71
C ASP A 142 26.85 35.40 7.40
N GLY A 143 26.06 36.07 8.23
CA GLY A 143 25.95 37.51 8.27
C GLY A 143 27.30 38.09 8.63
N THR A 144 27.93 38.77 7.67
CA THR A 144 28.97 39.74 7.96
C THR A 144 28.30 40.96 8.60
N SER A 145 28.12 40.88 9.91
CA SER A 145 27.90 42.05 10.76
C SER A 145 29.17 42.90 10.73
N THR A 146 29.08 44.09 10.14
CA THR A 146 30.07 45.15 10.29
C THR A 146 29.55 46.09 11.35
N ASP A 147 29.81 45.77 12.62
CA ASP A 147 29.62 46.74 13.71
C ASP A 147 30.88 47.59 13.83
N ASP A 148 30.74 48.82 13.33
CA ASP A 148 31.62 49.96 13.55
C ASP A 148 31.56 50.35 15.03
N THR A 149 32.60 50.02 15.80
CA THR A 149 32.76 50.52 17.16
C THR A 149 34.02 51.38 17.22
N SER A 150 33.81 52.69 17.13
CA SER A 150 34.82 53.68 17.49
C SER A 150 34.90 53.85 19.01
N ALA A 151 36.15 54.01 19.47
CA ALA A 151 36.59 54.43 20.81
C ALA A 151 36.55 53.38 21.94
N ILE A 152 37.72 52.91 22.36
CA ILE A 152 38.48 53.38 23.55
C ILE A 152 39.76 52.53 23.70
N HIS A 153 40.93 53.18 23.63
CA HIS A 153 42.21 52.70 24.21
C HIS A 153 42.21 53.07 25.71
N PRO A 154 42.81 52.30 26.64
CA PRO A 154 44.27 52.24 26.74
C PRO A 154 44.83 50.84 27.17
N SER A 155 45.93 50.40 26.56
CA SER A 155 47.30 50.32 27.12
C SER A 155 47.62 49.07 27.97
N ASP A 156 48.53 48.27 27.38
CA ASP A 156 49.73 47.66 27.97
C ASP A 156 49.70 46.43 28.89
N GLY A 157 50.55 45.46 28.50
CA GLY A 157 51.13 44.38 29.30
C GLY A 157 50.50 43.01 29.02
N GLY A 158 51.15 41.95 28.54
CA GLY A 158 52.57 41.58 28.52
C GLY A 158 52.68 40.13 29.03
N ALA A 159 53.44 39.29 28.31
CA ALA A 159 53.88 37.91 28.64
C ALA A 159 52.82 36.79 28.57
N SER A 160 52.94 35.73 27.75
CA SER A 160 53.96 34.66 27.59
C SER A 160 53.65 33.39 28.40
N THR A 161 54.07 32.25 27.84
CA THR A 161 54.04 30.84 28.29
C THR A 161 52.78 30.06 27.88
N ASP A 162 52.83 29.11 26.93
CA ASP A 162 53.61 27.87 26.79
C ASP A 162 52.94 26.67 27.48
N GLY A 163 52.90 25.52 26.79
CA GLY A 163 52.81 24.21 27.45
C GLY A 163 51.60 23.33 27.15
N THR A 164 51.79 22.39 26.20
CA THR A 164 51.69 20.92 26.43
C THR A 164 50.28 20.32 26.58
N GLN A 165 49.73 19.63 25.57
CA GLN A 165 49.90 18.18 25.27
C GLN A 165 49.56 17.19 26.40
N MET A 166 48.63 16.28 26.09
CA MET A 166 48.68 14.81 26.27
C MET A 166 47.33 14.25 26.78
N MET A 167 46.64 13.38 26.02
CA MET A 167 46.91 11.95 25.76
C MET A 167 46.51 11.03 26.94
N GLY A 168 45.75 9.97 26.64
CA GLY A 168 45.46 8.87 27.58
C GLY A 168 43.98 8.44 27.51
N ARG A 169 43.48 7.75 26.48
CA ARG A 169 43.76 6.36 26.05
C ARG A 169 43.15 5.28 26.98
N THR A 170 42.26 4.50 26.36
CA THR A 170 42.06 3.04 26.48
C THR A 170 41.43 2.40 27.72
N SER A 171 40.25 1.82 27.45
CA SER A 171 39.92 0.38 27.56
C SER A 171 40.05 -0.32 28.91
N ARG A 172 38.91 -0.87 29.36
CA ARG A 172 38.59 -2.30 29.25
C ARG A 172 37.11 -2.46 28.94
#